data_AF-A0A429A0U9-F1
#
_entry.id   AF-A0A429A0U9-F1
#
_cell.length_a   1.000
_cell.length_b   1.000
_cell.length_c   1.000
_cell.angle_alpha   90.00
_cell.angle_beta   90.00
_cell.angle_gamma   90.00
#
_symmetry.space_group_name_H-M   'P 1'
#
loop_
_entity.id
_entity.type
_entity.pdbx_description
1 polymer ?
#
loop_
_entity_poly.entity_id
_entity_poly.type
_entity_poly.pdbx_seq_one_letter_code
_entity_poly.pdbx_strand_id
1 'polypeptide(L)'
;MLIATLVAGLFAYSAVNVIVFFAVFIAVFDGGNKALVIGAAVLLAVVGLGGGLGFGLVRRPWSRGLGLGLAIGWALWSMLSAGVCTGLNPSMYG
;
A
#
# COMPACT_ATOMS: atom_id res chain seq x y z
N MET A 1 -6.13 -19.90 -10.35
CA MET A 1 -5.72 -18.63 -10.99
C MET A 1 -5.97 -17.40 -10.10
N LEU A 2 -7.14 -17.26 -9.47
CA LEU A 2 -7.50 -16.05 -8.70
C LEU A 2 -6.62 -15.80 -7.45
N ILE A 3 -6.24 -16.86 -6.71
CA ILE A 3 -5.36 -16.74 -5.54
C ILE A 3 -3.94 -16.31 -5.96
N ALA A 4 -3.40 -16.91 -7.03
CA ALA A 4 -2.06 -16.57 -7.53
C ALA A 4 -1.96 -15.09 -7.93
N THR A 5 -3.00 -14.56 -8.57
CA THR A 5 -3.04 -13.16 -9.00
C THR A 5 -3.28 -12.21 -7.85
N LEU A 6 -4.00 -12.63 -6.81
CA LEU A 6 -4.12 -11.91 -5.55
C LEU A 6 -2.77 -11.79 -4.84
N VAL A 7 -2.07 -12.91 -4.68
CA VAL A 7 -0.74 -12.92 -4.07
C VAL A 7 0.23 -12.06 -4.88
N ALA A 8 0.19 -12.14 -6.22
CA ALA A 8 0.98 -11.27 -7.07
C ALA A 8 0.66 -9.78 -6.85
N GLY A 9 -0.62 -9.41 -6.74
CA GLY A 9 -1.05 -8.04 -6.47
C GLY A 9 -0.56 -7.52 -5.11
N LEU A 10 -0.60 -8.37 -4.08
CA LEU A 10 -0.10 -8.05 -2.75
C LEU A 10 1.40 -7.72 -2.76
N PHE A 11 2.21 -8.59 -3.38
CA PHE A 11 3.66 -8.39 -3.47
C PHE A 11 4.01 -7.22 -4.39
N ALA A 12 3.28 -7.03 -5.49
CA ALA A 12 3.45 -5.88 -6.37
C ALA A 12 3.22 -4.56 -5.63
N TYR A 13 2.12 -4.45 -4.86
CA TYR A 13 1.87 -3.28 -4.04
C TYR A 13 2.98 -3.08 -2.99
N SER A 14 3.41 -4.15 -2.33
CA SER A 14 4.46 -4.08 -1.31
C SER A 14 5.79 -3.57 -1.88
N ALA A 15 6.19 -4.04 -3.05
CA ALA A 15 7.38 -3.57 -3.74
C ALA A 15 7.27 -2.08 -4.08
N VAL A 16 6.13 -1.66 -4.64
CA VAL A 16 5.87 -0.24 -4.94
C VAL A 16 5.93 0.61 -3.66
N ASN A 17 5.33 0.15 -2.56
CA ASN A 17 5.33 0.86 -1.30
C ASN A 17 6.74 1.08 -0.76
N VAL A 18 7.57 0.03 -0.74
CA VAL A 18 8.97 0.11 -0.29
C VAL A 18 9.78 1.07 -1.17
N ILE A 19 9.63 0.99 -2.50
CA ILE A 19 10.33 1.88 -3.43
C ILE A 19 9.93 3.34 -3.19
N VAL A 20 8.63 3.62 -3.09
CA VAL A 20 8.12 4.98 -2.84
C VAL A 20 8.57 5.48 -1.48
N PHE A 21 8.54 4.64 -0.45
CA PHE A 21 9.03 4.99 0.89
C PHE A 21 10.48 5.46 0.85
N PHE A 22 11.40 4.66 0.28
CA PHE A 22 12.81 5.05 0.21
C PHE A 22 13.05 6.27 -0.66
N ALA A 23 12.35 6.40 -1.79
CA ALA A 23 12.46 7.57 -2.67
C ALA A 23 12.05 8.86 -1.95
N VAL A 24 10.91 8.84 -1.23
CA VAL A 24 10.43 9.97 -0.45
C VAL A 24 11.33 10.23 0.75
N PHE A 25 11.80 9.19 1.43
CA PHE A 25 12.71 9.32 2.56
C PHE A 25 13.99 10.06 2.17
N ILE A 26 14.65 9.64 1.09
CA ILE A 26 15.86 10.29 0.58
C ILE A 26 15.57 11.74 0.17
N ALA A 27 14.46 12.00 -0.51
CA ALA A 27 14.09 13.33 -0.99
C ALA A 27 13.76 14.33 0.13
N VAL A 28 13.40 13.84 1.32
CA VAL A 28 12.90 14.64 2.44
C VAL A 28 13.86 14.66 3.62
N PHE A 29 14.92 13.84 3.59
CA PHE A 29 15.87 13.65 4.68
C PHE A 29 16.53 14.95 5.16
N ASP A 30 16.80 15.89 4.23
CA ASP A 30 17.44 17.17 4.53
C ASP A 30 16.46 18.34 4.35
N GLY A 31 15.85 18.77 5.46
CA GLY A 31 15.01 19.97 5.50
C GLY A 31 13.49 19.76 5.44
N GLY A 32 13.00 18.55 5.14
CA GLY A 32 11.57 18.22 5.25
C GLY A 32 10.70 18.81 4.12
N ASN A 33 9.71 18.04 3.63
CA ASN A 33 8.73 18.51 2.66
C ASN A 33 7.39 17.78 2.87
N LYS A 34 6.51 18.40 3.67
CA LYS A 34 5.22 17.81 4.05
C LYS A 34 4.33 17.54 2.83
N ALA A 35 4.36 18.43 1.83
CA ALA A 35 3.56 18.28 0.62
C ALA A 35 3.97 17.04 -0.18
N LEU A 36 5.28 16.77 -0.29
CA LEU A 36 5.78 15.56 -0.96
C LEU A 36 5.35 14.28 -0.24
N VAL A 37 5.45 14.25 1.10
CA VAL A 37 5.05 13.09 1.91
C VAL A 37 3.55 12.82 1.77
N ILE A 38 2.71 13.86 1.86
CA ILE A 38 1.26 13.73 1.68
C ILE A 38 0.93 13.27 0.26
N GLY A 39 1.57 13.87 -0.74
CA GLY A 39 1.38 13.51 -2.15
C GLY A 39 1.72 12.03 -2.42
N ALA A 40 2.81 11.52 -1.86
CA ALA A 40 3.19 10.12 -1.98
C ALA A 40 2.21 9.19 -1.27
N ALA A 41 1.69 9.58 -0.10
CA ALA A 41 0.68 8.80 0.61
C ALA A 41 -0.64 8.71 -0.19
N VAL A 42 -1.08 9.83 -0.78
CA VAL A 42 -2.26 9.86 -1.66
C VAL A 42 -2.04 9.02 -2.91
N LEU A 43 -0.86 9.11 -3.54
CA LEU A 43 -0.50 8.28 -4.69
C LEU A 43 -0.61 6.79 -4.37
N LEU A 44 -0.02 6.35 -3.25
CA LEU A 44 -0.10 4.95 -2.80
C LEU A 44 -1.54 4.51 -2.52
N ALA A 45 -2.37 5.39 -1.95
CA ALA A 45 -3.79 5.13 -1.78
C ALA A 45 -4.54 4.97 -3.11
N VAL A 46 -4.24 5.80 -4.11
CA VAL A 46 -4.83 5.68 -5.45
C VAL A 46 -4.36 4.38 -6.12
N VAL A 47 -3.09 4.00 -5.98
CA VAL A 47 -2.58 2.73 -6.54
C VAL A 47 -3.24 1.52 -5.88
N GLY A 48 -3.37 1.52 -4.55
CA GLY A 48 -3.98 0.43 -3.80
C GLY A 48 -5.49 0.33 -3.98
N LEU A 49 -6.22 1.39 -3.59
CA LEU A 49 -7.67 1.43 -3.61
C LEU A 49 -8.23 1.70 -5.01
N GLY A 50 -7.67 2.69 -5.72
CA GLY A 50 -8.07 3.02 -7.09
C GLY A 50 -7.71 1.91 -8.07
N GLY A 51 -6.51 1.34 -7.97
CA GLY A 51 -6.14 0.14 -8.72
C GLY A 51 -7.02 -1.06 -8.39
N GLY A 52 -7.29 -1.30 -7.11
CA GLY A 52 -8.21 -2.36 -6.66
C GLY A 52 -9.62 -2.23 -7.24
N LEU A 53 -10.21 -1.03 -7.16
CA LEU A 53 -11.52 -0.73 -7.73
C LEU A 53 -11.52 -0.86 -9.25
N GLY A 54 -10.53 -0.27 -9.92
CA GLY A 54 -10.39 -0.28 -11.38
C GLY A 54 -10.32 -1.70 -11.94
N PHE A 55 -9.48 -2.56 -11.36
CA PHE A 55 -9.41 -3.97 -11.75
C PHE A 55 -10.66 -4.78 -11.37
N GLY A 56 -11.38 -4.39 -10.31
CA GLY A 56 -12.69 -4.96 -9.99
C GLY A 56 -13.73 -4.76 -11.09
N LEU A 57 -13.69 -3.61 -11.79
CA LEU A 57 -14.63 -3.25 -12.85
C LEU A 57 -14.41 -4.00 -14.17
N VAL A 58 -13.20 -4.53 -14.42
CA VAL A 58 -12.86 -5.27 -15.66
C VAL A 58 -13.57 -6.63 -15.75
N ARG A 59 -14.19 -7.12 -14.65
CA ARG A 59 -15.00 -8.37 -14.56
C ARG A 59 -14.29 -9.65 -15.06
N ARG A 60 -12.97 -9.63 -15.24
CA ARG A 60 -12.16 -10.82 -15.56
C ARG A 60 -11.63 -11.46 -14.27
N PRO A 61 -11.56 -12.80 -14.18
CA PRO A 61 -11.15 -13.49 -12.96
C PRO A 61 -9.69 -13.19 -12.56
N TRP A 62 -8.80 -13.02 -13.55
CA TRP A 62 -7.40 -12.62 -13.32
C TRP A 62 -7.29 -11.22 -12.71
N SER A 63 -8.05 -10.28 -13.28
CA SER A 63 -8.07 -8.87 -12.87
C SER A 63 -8.66 -8.70 -11.46
N ARG A 64 -9.72 -9.44 -11.12
CA ARG A 64 -10.29 -9.43 -9.76
C ARG A 64 -9.27 -9.83 -8.69
N GLY A 65 -8.51 -10.90 -8.94
CA GLY A 65 -7.48 -11.33 -7.99
C GLY A 65 -6.42 -10.24 -7.79
N LEU A 66 -5.85 -9.70 -8.86
CA LEU A 66 -4.87 -8.59 -8.77
C LEU A 66 -5.43 -7.37 -8.02
N GLY A 67 -6.66 -6.96 -8.34
CA GLY A 67 -7.29 -5.81 -7.70
C GLY A 67 -7.48 -6.00 -6.19
N LEU A 68 -7.95 -7.18 -5.77
CA LEU A 68 -8.04 -7.54 -4.36
C LEU A 68 -6.65 -7.55 -3.70
N GLY A 69 -5.64 -8.08 -4.38
CA GLY A 69 -4.25 -8.08 -3.90
C GLY A 69 -3.70 -6.68 -3.63
N LEU A 70 -3.94 -5.72 -4.54
CA LEU A 70 -3.54 -4.32 -4.37
C LEU A 70 -4.22 -3.65 -3.18
N ALA A 71 -5.53 -3.87 -3.01
CA ALA A 71 -6.29 -3.30 -1.90
C ALA A 71 -5.86 -3.88 -0.55
N ILE A 72 -5.62 -5.20 -0.48
CA ILE A 72 -5.10 -5.87 0.72
C ILE A 72 -3.69 -5.37 1.03
N GLY A 73 -2.82 -5.24 0.02
CA GLY A 73 -1.47 -4.71 0.20
C GLY A 73 -1.48 -3.30 0.78
N TRP A 74 -2.36 -2.43 0.28
CA TRP A 74 -2.55 -1.10 0.83
C TRP A 74 -2.98 -1.15 2.31
N ALA A 75 -3.99 -1.94 2.63
CA ALA A 75 -4.49 -2.05 4.00
C ALA A 75 -3.43 -2.54 4.99
N LEU A 76 -2.68 -3.60 4.63
CA LEU A 76 -1.65 -4.17 5.50
C LEU A 76 -0.51 -3.19 5.76
N TRP A 77 -0.02 -2.51 4.73
CA TRP A 77 1.03 -1.51 4.90
C TRP A 77 0.54 -0.28 5.68
N SER A 78 -0.69 0.18 5.44
CA SER A 78 -1.27 1.27 6.23
C SER A 78 -1.42 0.89 7.70
N MET A 79 -1.85 -0.33 8.01
CA MET A 79 -1.91 -0.83 9.38
C MET A 79 -0.53 -0.92 10.03
N LEU A 80 0.47 -1.45 9.31
CA LEU A 80 1.84 -1.54 9.79
C LEU A 80 2.42 -0.15 10.10
N SER A 81 2.29 0.79 9.16
CA SER A 81 2.77 2.16 9.34
C SER A 81 2.05 2.84 10.50
N ALA A 82 0.72 2.72 10.59
CA ALA A 82 -0.05 3.28 11.69
C ALA A 82 0.39 2.68 13.03
N GLY A 83 0.57 1.36 13.11
CA GLY A 83 1.05 0.67 14.31
C GLY A 83 2.43 1.16 14.76
N VAL A 84 3.37 1.32 13.82
CA VAL A 84 4.70 1.87 14.09
C VAL A 84 4.63 3.33 14.54
N CYS A 85 3.78 4.16 13.91
CA CYS A 85 3.65 5.58 14.25
C CYS A 85 2.92 5.83 15.57
N THR A 86 2.01 4.93 15.97
CA THR A 86 1.22 5.06 17.21
C THR A 86 1.84 4.33 18.39
N GLY A 87 2.83 3.46 18.15
CA GLY A 87 3.48 2.68 19.19
C GLY A 87 2.54 1.69 19.88
N LEU A 88 1.43 1.29 19.24
CA LEU A 88 0.47 0.33 19.77
C LEU A 88 1.18 -1.02 19.95
N ASN A 89 1.56 -1.34 21.18
CA ASN A 89 2.25 -2.58 21.51
C ASN A 89 1.23 -3.64 21.99
N PRO A 90 1.07 -4.77 21.28
CA PRO A 90 0.19 -5.86 21.68
C PRO A 90 0.39 -6.34 23.13
N SER A 91 1.61 -6.25 23.66
CA SER A 91 1.93 -6.68 25.03
C SER A 91 1.31 -5.79 26.12
N MET A 92 0.72 -4.64 25.75
CA MET A 92 0.09 -3.69 26.68
C MET A 92 -1.42 -3.89 26.80
N TYR A 93 -2.02 -4.78 26.00
CA TYR A 93 -3.46 -5.07 26.01
C TYR A 93 -3.80 -6.42 26.68
N GLY A 94 -2.84 -6.97 27.43
CA GLY A 94 -3.02 -8.16 28.26
C GLY A 94 -3.70 -7.84 29.59
#